data_AF-A0A0C9WB06-F1
#
_entry.id   AF-A0A0C9WB06-F1
#
_cell.length_a   1.000
_cell.length_b   1.000
_cell.length_c   1.000
_cell.angle_alpha   90.00
_cell.angle_beta   90.00
_cell.angle_gamma   90.00
#
_symmetry.space_group_name_H-M   'P 1'
#
loop_
_entity.id
_entity.type
_entity.pdbx_description
1 polymer ?
#
loop_
_entity_poly.entity_id
_entity_poly.type
_entity_poly.pdbx_seq_one_letter_code
_entity_poly.pdbx_strand_id
1 'polypeptide(L)' 'GLRPLTRTEFIKRITAAAQKAELPELKGHGIRIGGTLLYLLRGVPFDVVKTMGRWSSEAFTLYLRQHAMIMAPYLQDSP' A
#
# COMPACT_ATOMS: atom_id res chain seq x y z
N GLY A 1 -7.25 7.24 28.69
CA GLY A 1 -7.03 6.20 27.66
C GLY A 1 -6.46 6.81 26.40
N LEU A 2 -5.86 6.00 25.52
CA LEU A 2 -5.35 6.48 24.22
C LEU A 2 -6.51 6.88 23.31
N ARG A 3 -6.38 8.03 22.62
CA ARG A 3 -7.36 8.53 21.65
C ARG A 3 -6.76 8.44 20.24
N PRO A 4 -7.38 7.74 19.28
CA PRO A 4 -6.92 7.74 17.91
C PRO A 4 -6.87 9.15 17.30
N LEU A 5 -5.91 9.39 16.42
CA LEU A 5 -5.84 10.63 15.66
C LEU A 5 -7.01 10.73 14.67
N THR A 6 -7.44 11.96 14.39
CA THR A 6 -8.30 12.22 13.24
C THR A 6 -7.51 12.05 11.95
N ARG A 7 -8.21 11.80 10.84
CA ARG A 7 -7.60 11.76 9.51
C ARG A 7 -6.79 13.03 9.22
N THR A 8 -7.36 14.19 9.55
CA THR A 8 -6.72 15.50 9.29
C THR A 8 -5.39 15.63 10.03
N GLU A 9 -5.37 15.29 11.31
CA GLU A 9 -4.15 15.41 12.11
C GLU A 9 -3.08 14.40 11.67
N PHE A 10 -3.49 13.17 11.33
CA PHE A 10 -2.59 12.17 10.77
C PHE A 10 -1.94 12.64 9.46
N ILE A 11 -2.74 13.13 8.50
CA ILE A 11 -2.22 13.61 7.21
C ILE A 11 -1.32 14.81 7.41
N LYS A 12 -1.71 15.79 8.24
CA LYS A 12 -0.87 16.94 8.57
C LYS A 12 0.51 16.50 9.09
N ARG A 13 0.55 15.51 9.97
CA ARG A 13 1.80 14.98 10.52
C ARG A 13 2.68 14.32 9.46
N ILE A 14 2.09 13.51 8.59
CA ILE A 14 2.81 12.83 7.49
C ILE A 14 3.32 13.84 6.46
N THR A 15 2.52 14.83 6.06
CA THR A 15 2.94 15.87 5.12
C THR A 15 4.12 16.67 5.65
N ALA A 16 4.10 17.07 6.93
CA ALA A 16 5.21 17.77 7.54
C ALA A 16 6.51 16.93 7.56
N ALA A 17 6.39 15.61 7.81
CA ALA A 17 7.53 14.70 7.77
C ALA A 17 8.07 14.53 6.34
N ALA A 18 7.18 14.39 5.35
CA ALA A 18 7.55 14.27 3.93
C ALA A 18 8.27 15.53 3.43
N GLN A 19 7.75 16.73 3.75
CA GLN A 19 8.38 18.01 3.40
C GLN A 19 9.79 18.13 3.99
N LYS A 20 9.96 17.77 5.27
CA LYS A 20 11.28 17.78 5.92
C LYS A 20 12.26 16.80 5.27
N ALA A 21 11.75 15.72 4.69
CA ALA A 21 12.54 14.73 3.95
C ALA A 21 12.66 15.03 2.45
N GLU A 22 12.18 16.19 1.99
CA GLU A 22 12.17 16.60 0.57
C GLU A 22 11.44 15.60 -0.35
N LEU A 23 10.45 14.89 0.22
CA LEU A 23 9.63 13.94 -0.52
C LEU A 23 8.39 14.63 -1.12
N PRO A 24 7.88 14.12 -2.25
CA PRO A 24 6.59 14.56 -2.79
C PRO A 24 5.46 14.42 -1.76
N GLU A 25 4.42 15.24 -1.91
CA GLU A 25 3.27 15.20 -1.03
C GLU A 25 2.60 13.82 -1.02
N LEU A 26 2.49 13.22 0.17
CA LEU A 26 1.88 11.91 0.36
C LEU A 26 0.39 12.05 0.65
N LYS A 27 -0.45 11.56 -0.26
CA LYS A 27 -1.90 11.47 -0.06
C LYS A 27 -2.26 10.18 0.65
N GLY A 28 -3.25 10.22 1.56
CA GLY A 28 -3.65 9.04 2.34
C GLY A 28 -4.03 7.81 1.50
N HIS A 29 -4.73 8.00 0.38
CA HIS A 29 -5.03 6.89 -0.54
C HIS A 29 -3.77 6.36 -1.24
N GLY A 30 -2.83 7.24 -1.58
CA GLY A 30 -1.52 6.87 -2.14
C GLY A 30 -0.69 6.01 -1.18
N ILE A 31 -0.79 6.24 0.13
CA ILE A 31 -0.13 5.41 1.15
C ILE A 31 -0.67 3.97 1.11
N ARG A 32 -1.98 3.78 0.91
CA ARG A 32 -2.56 2.42 0.76
C ARG A 32 -2.07 1.73 -0.51
N ILE A 33 -2.03 2.43 -1.65
CA ILE A 33 -1.50 1.88 -2.91
C ILE A 33 -0.02 1.51 -2.74
N GLY A 34 0.77 2.41 -2.17
CA GLY A 34 2.20 2.18 -1.92
C GLY A 34 2.45 1.00 -0.97
N GLY A 35 1.68 0.88 0.11
CA GLY A 35 1.76 -0.25 1.03
C GLY A 35 1.41 -1.58 0.37
N THR A 36 0.33 -1.62 -0.41
CA THR A 36 -0.02 -2.79 -1.24
C THR A 36 1.15 -3.20 -2.14
N LEU A 37 1.68 -2.25 -2.92
CA LEU A 37 2.79 -2.50 -3.83
C LEU A 37 4.04 -3.00 -3.09
N LEU A 38 4.37 -2.37 -1.95
CA LEU A 38 5.54 -2.71 -1.13
C LEU A 38 5.52 -4.17 -0.66
N TYR A 39 4.35 -4.68 -0.25
CA TYR A 39 4.19 -6.07 0.18
C TYR A 39 4.23 -7.04 -0.99
N LEU A 40 3.56 -6.73 -2.09
CA LEU A 40 3.56 -7.59 -3.28
C LEU A 40 4.97 -7.74 -3.87
N LEU A 41 5.74 -6.65 -3.95
CA LEU A 41 7.14 -6.69 -4.39
C LEU A 41 8.05 -7.47 -3.43
N ARG A 42 7.63 -7.68 -2.17
CA ARG A 42 8.32 -8.55 -1.19
C ARG A 42 7.84 -10.01 -1.26
N GLY A 43 7.04 -10.36 -2.26
CA GLY A 43 6.53 -11.71 -2.43
C GLY A 43 5.40 -12.09 -1.47
N VAL A 44 4.78 -11.12 -0.79
CA VAL A 44 3.59 -11.43 0.01
C VAL A 44 2.44 -11.79 -0.95
N PRO A 45 1.75 -12.94 -0.75
CA PRO A 45 0.67 -13.38 -1.62
C PRO A 45 -0.49 -12.38 -1.74
N PHE A 46 -1.16 -12.37 -2.89
CA PHE A 46 -2.27 -11.45 -3.18
C PHE A 46 -3.42 -11.55 -2.16
N ASP A 47 -3.79 -12.75 -1.75
CA ASP A 47 -4.84 -13.03 -0.76
C ASP A 47 -4.46 -12.54 0.65
N VAL A 48 -3.18 -12.64 1.01
CA VAL A 48 -2.65 -12.12 2.27
C VAL A 48 -2.70 -10.59 2.27
N VAL A 49 -2.24 -9.92 1.21
CA VAL A 49 -2.32 -8.45 1.10
C VAL A 49 -3.79 -7.98 1.06
N LYS A 50 -4.67 -8.73 0.39
CA LYS A 50 -6.12 -8.47 0.37
C LYS A 50 -6.72 -8.52 1.78
N THR A 51 -6.33 -9.53 2.56
CA THR A 51 -6.72 -9.68 3.97
C THR A 51 -6.21 -8.51 4.83
N MET A 52 -4.92 -8.15 4.68
CA MET A 52 -4.30 -7.06 5.43
C MET A 52 -5.02 -5.72 5.21
N GLY A 53 -5.40 -5.42 3.97
CA GLY A 53 -6.14 -4.19 3.67
C GLY A 53 -7.66 -4.28 3.84
N ARG A 54 -8.15 -5.40 4.38
CA ARG A 54 -9.56 -5.67 4.72
C ARG A 54 -10.51 -5.54 3.53
N TRP A 55 -10.07 -5.98 2.36
CA TRP A 55 -10.93 -6.01 1.19
C TRP A 55 -11.72 -7.33 1.15
N SER A 56 -13.05 -7.22 1.24
CA SER A 56 -13.94 -8.37 1.08
C SER A 56 -14.19 -8.76 -0.38
N SER A 57 -13.91 -7.85 -1.33
CA SER A 57 -14.13 -8.04 -2.77
C SER A 57 -12.86 -7.81 -3.59
N GLU A 58 -12.96 -7.99 -4.90
CA GLU A 58 -11.87 -7.71 -5.85
C GLU A 58 -11.54 -6.22 -6.04
N ALA A 59 -12.16 -5.31 -5.27
CA ALA A 59 -11.79 -3.89 -5.27
C ALA A 59 -10.32 -3.63 -4.93
N PHE A 60 -9.63 -4.60 -4.31
CA PHE A 60 -8.18 -4.59 -4.12
C PHE A 60 -7.40 -4.44 -5.44
N THR A 61 -7.88 -5.01 -6.54
CA THR A 61 -7.21 -4.98 -7.85
C THR A 61 -6.93 -3.55 -8.35
N LEU A 62 -7.77 -2.57 -7.98
CA LEU A 62 -7.60 -1.15 -8.30
C LEU A 62 -6.33 -0.54 -7.67
N TYR A 63 -5.79 -1.17 -6.63
CA TYR A 63 -4.59 -0.74 -5.91
C TYR A 63 -3.31 -1.35 -6.49
N LEU A 64 -3.41 -2.29 -7.43
CA LEU A 64 -2.26 -2.94 -8.05
C LEU A 64 -1.52 -1.98 -8.96
N ARG A 65 -0.19 -2.00 -8.87
CA ARG A 65 0.74 -1.21 -9.70
C ARG A 65 1.91 -2.11 -10.06
N GLN A 66 2.67 -1.73 -11.10
CA GLN A 66 3.82 -2.52 -11.57
C GLN A 66 3.46 -3.99 -11.87
N HIS A 67 2.33 -4.18 -12.56
CA HIS A 67 1.71 -5.47 -12.88
C HIS A 67 2.68 -6.57 -13.30
N ALA A 68 3.61 -6.28 -14.21
CA ALA A 68 4.60 -7.26 -14.66
C ALA A 68 5.50 -7.78 -13.51
N MET A 69 5.98 -6.88 -12.64
CA MET A 69 6.87 -7.26 -11.53
C MET A 69 6.13 -8.04 -10.45
N ILE A 70 4.90 -7.64 -10.11
CA ILE A 70 4.11 -8.34 -9.10
C ILE A 70 3.57 -9.70 -9.60
N MET A 71 3.45 -9.88 -10.93
CA MET A 71 3.04 -11.14 -11.54
C MET A 71 4.21 -12.06 -11.90
N ALA A 72 5.44 -11.53 -12.05
CA ALA A 72 6.61 -12.33 -12.44
C ALA A 72 6.81 -13.62 -11.61
N PRO A 73 6.64 -13.63 -10.26
CA PRO A 73 6.77 -14.85 -9.48
C PRO A 73 5.72 -15.93 -9.78
N TYR A 74 4.61 -15.56 -10.44
CA TYR A 74 3.49 -16.44 -10.77
C TYR A 74 3.47 -16.85 -12.25
N LEU A 75 4.27 -16.17 -13.09
CA LEU A 75 4.40 -16.48 -14.52
C LEU A 75 5.56 -17.43 -14.79
N GLN A 76 6.49 -17.54 -13.86
CA GLN A 76 7.47 -18.60 -13.84
C GLN A 76 6.81 -19.80 -13.18
N ASP A 77 6.16 -20.63 -14.00
CA ASP A 77 6.02 -22.05 -13.66
C ASP A 77 7.39 -22.50 -13.16
N SER A 78 7.42 -23.11 -11.97
CA SER A 78 8.63 -23.82 -11.54
C SER A 78 9.04 -24.81 -12.64
N PRO A 79 10.31 -25.24 -12.72
CA PRO A 79 10.54 -26.53 -13.34
C PRO A 79 9.64 -27.60 -12.69
#